data_AF-A0A951TT48-F1
#
_entry.id   AF-A0A951TT48-F1
#
_cell.length_a   1.000
_cell.length_b   1.000
_cell.length_c   1.000
_cell.angle_alpha   90.00
_cell.angle_beta   90.00
_cell.angle_gamma   90.00
#
_symmetry.space_group_name_H-M   'P 1'
#
loop_
_entity.id
_entity.type
_entity.pdbx_description
1 polymer ?
#
loop_
_entity_poly.entity_id
_entity_poly.type
_entity_poly.pdbx_seq_one_letter_code
_entity_poly.pdbx_strand_id
1 'polypeptide(L)' 'GTKPATLETGAEIQVPLFLTTGEKIKVDTRDGRYLGRVTDK' A
#
# COMPACT_ATOMS: atom_id res chain seq x y z
N GLY A 1 6.44 9.86 -8.37
CA GLY A 1 6.12 10.36 -7.01
C GLY A 1 5.37 9.29 -6.26
N THR A 2 5.38 9.36 -4.93
CA THR A 2 4.52 8.56 -4.05
C THR A 2 3.44 9.44 -3.45
N LYS A 3 2.33 8.84 -3.04
CA LYS A 3 1.31 9.49 -2.21
C LYS A 3 1.20 8.76 -0.87
N PRO A 4 0.89 9.46 0.22
CA PRO A 4 0.51 8.80 1.46
C PRO A 4 -0.81 8.04 1.28
N ALA A 5 -0.91 6.86 1.87
CA ALA A 5 -2.12 6.07 1.96
C ALA A 5 -2.23 5.44 3.34
N THR A 6 -3.44 5.46 3.90
CA THR A 6 -3.77 4.82 5.17
C THR A 6 -4.30 3.42 4.90
N LEU A 7 -3.71 2.43 5.54
CA LEU A 7 -4.18 1.05 5.52
C LEU A 7 -5.43 0.90 6.39
N GLU A 8 -6.17 -0.19 6.19
CA GLU A 8 -7.33 -0.54 7.04
C GLU A 8 -6.97 -0.70 8.52
N THR A 9 -5.70 -0.99 8.81
CA THR A 9 -5.15 -1.08 10.17
C THR A 9 -4.85 0.27 10.82
N GLY A 10 -4.96 1.38 10.06
CA GLY A 10 -4.63 2.73 10.50
C GLY A 10 -3.17 3.15 10.26
N ALA A 11 -2.31 2.27 9.76
CA ALA A 11 -0.93 2.62 9.42
C ALA A 11 -0.86 3.46 8.13
N GLU A 12 -0.07 4.53 8.13
CA GLU A 12 0.15 5.39 6.95
C GLU A 12 1.46 5.01 6.23
N ILE A 13 1.39 4.74 4.94
CA ILE A 13 2.53 4.33 4.11
C ILE A 13 2.59 5.11 2.80
N GLN A 14 3.77 5.12 2.17
CA GLN A 14 3.97 5.72 0.85
C GLN A 14 3.68 4.71 -0.26
N VAL A 15 2.71 5.03 -1.12
CA VAL A 15 2.27 4.15 -2.21
C VAL A 15 2.40 4.83 -3.59
N PRO A 16 2.59 4.06 -4.67
CA PRO A 16 2.54 4.60 -6.03
C PRO A 16 1.25 5.34 -6.37
N LEU A 17 1.36 6.39 -7.20
CA LEU A 17 0.23 7.26 -7.56
C LEU A 17 -0.92 6.53 -8.26
N PHE A 18 -0.62 5.47 -9.00
CA PHE A 18 -1.59 4.69 -9.79
C PHE A 18 -2.50 3.77 -8.95
N LEU A 19 -2.20 3.57 -7.66
CA LEU A 19 -3.03 2.73 -6.79
C LEU A 19 -4.31 3.44 -6.38
N THR A 20 -5.38 2.68 -6.25
CA THR A 20 -6.71 3.15 -5.86
C THR A 20 -7.17 2.52 -4.54
N THR A 21 -8.05 3.20 -3.82
CA THR A 21 -8.61 2.69 -2.55
C THR A 21 -9.39 1.40 -2.81
N GLY A 22 -9.19 0.39 -1.96
CA GLY A 22 -9.81 -0.94 -2.11
C GLY A 22 -8.93 -1.97 -2.80
N GLU A 23 -7.78 -1.58 -3.36
CA GLU A 23 -6.79 -2.53 -3.85
C GLU A 23 -6.03 -3.21 -2.72
N LYS A 24 -5.83 -4.53 -2.84
CA LYS A 24 -4.96 -5.29 -1.94
C LYS A 24 -3.51 -5.10 -2.35
N ILE A 25 -2.70 -4.67 -1.40
CA ILE A 25 -1.26 -4.45 -1.59
C ILE A 25 -0.48 -5.24 -0.54
N LYS A 26 0.74 -5.63 -0.90
CA LYS A 26 1.71 -6.23 0.02
C LYS A 26 2.62 -5.12 0.55
N VAL A 27 2.79 -5.11 1.86
CA VAL A 27 3.59 -4.11 2.57
C VAL A 27 4.58 -4.82 3.49
N ASP A 28 5.78 -4.26 3.66
CA ASP A 28 6.70 -4.67 4.72
C ASP A 28 6.26 -3.99 6.02
N THR A 29 5.98 -4.78 7.05
CA THR A 29 5.51 -4.27 8.34
C THR A 29 6.64 -3.77 9.25
N ARG A 30 7.90 -4.04 8.91
CA ARG A 30 9.06 -3.59 9.69
C ARG A 30 9.39 -2.13 9.41
N ASP A 31 9.31 -1.74 8.14
CA ASP A 31 9.68 -0.41 7.64
C ASP A 31 8.53 0.31 6.91
N GLY A 32 7.35 -0.30 6.80
CA GLY A 32 6.15 0.32 6.22
C GLY A 32 6.23 0.52 4.71
N ARG A 33 7.10 -0.21 4.01
CA ARG A 33 7.32 -0.03 2.58
C ARG A 33 6.35 -0.84 1.74
N TYR A 34 5.88 -0.25 0.66
CA TYR A 34 5.13 -0.95 -0.38
C TYR A 34 6.02 -1.97 -1.08
N LEU A 35 5.57 -3.24 -1.14
CA LEU A 35 6.28 -4.35 -1.79
C LEU A 35 5.65 -4.75 -3.14
N GLY A 36 4.36 -4.50 -3.35
CA GLY A 36 3.69 -4.84 -4.61
C GLY A 36 2.17 -4.91 -4.51
N ARG A 37 1.48 -5.06 -5.64
CA ARG A 37 0.03 -5.29 -5.70
C ARG A 37 -0.24 -6.79 -5.64
N VAL A 38 -1.26 -7.18 -4.89
CA VAL A 38 -1.76 -8.56 -4.89
C VAL A 38 -2.91 -8.65 -5.89
N THR A 39 -2.75 -9.48 -6.90
CA THR A 39 -3.84 -9.90 -7.80
C THR A 39 -4.37 -11.23 -7.31
N ASP A 40 -5.63 -11.24 -6.88
CA ASP A 40 -6.39 -12.48 -6.68
C ASP A 40 -6.56 -13.09 -8.09
N LYS A 41 -6.05 -14.31 -8.28
CA LYS A 41 -6.14 -15.02 -9.56
C LYS A 41 -7.36 -15.92 -9.57
#